data_AF-A0A967MST1-F1
#
_entry.id   AF-A0A967MST1-F1
#
_cell.length_a   1.000
_cell.length_b   1.000
_cell.length_c   1.000
_cell.angle_alpha   90.00
_cell.angle_beta   90.00
_cell.angle_gamma   90.00
#
_symmetry.space_group_name_H-M   'P 1'
#
loop_
_entity.id
_entity.type
_entity.pdbx_description
1 polymer ?
#
loop_
_entity_poly.entity_id
_entity_poly.type
_entity_poly.pdbx_seq_one_letter_code
_entity_poly.pdbx_strand_id
1 'polypeptide(L)' 'MDLTLFLQLLISGILLGGIYALSSIGLTLIFGVMKIVNFAHGEFLMISMYLAFWLFHLFHIDPYVS' A
#
# COMPACT_ATOMS: atom_id res chain seq x y z
N MET A 1 15.90 5.13 -29.12
CA MET A 1 15.66 4.80 -27.70
C MET A 1 16.99 4.40 -27.13
N ASP A 2 17.46 5.10 -26.10
CA ASP A 2 18.73 4.75 -25.46
C ASP A 2 18.60 3.39 -24.77
N LEU A 3 19.63 2.54 -24.91
CA LEU A 3 19.65 1.19 -24.34
C LEU A 3 19.45 1.20 -22.82
N THR A 4 19.96 2.25 -22.16
CA THR A 4 19.80 2.52 -20.74
C THR A 4 18.34 2.73 -20.35
N LEU A 5 17.61 3.53 -21.13
CA LEU A 5 16.20 3.84 -20.91
C LEU A 5 15.33 2.60 -21.13
N PHE A 6 15.65 1.77 -22.14
CA PHE A 6 14.96 0.51 -22.37
C PHE A 6 15.12 -0.46 -21.19
N LEU A 7 16.36 -0.65 -20.69
CA LEU A 7 16.63 -1.49 -19.53
C LEU A 7 15.94 -0.98 -18.26
N GLN A 8 15.93 0.33 -18.04
CA GLN A 8 15.23 0.93 -16.90
C GLN A 8 13.73 0.67 -16.94
N LEU A 9 13.09 0.83 -18.10
CA LEU A 9 11.66 0.56 -18.27
C LEU A 9 11.33 -0.92 -18.08
N LEU A 10 12.18 -1.82 -18.58
CA LEU A 10 12.00 -3.26 -18.42
C LEU A 10 12.09 -3.67 -16.95
N ILE A 11 13.10 -3.20 -16.22
CA ILE A 11 13.26 -3.48 -14.80
C ILE A 11 12.10 -2.88 -14.00
N SER A 12 11.74 -1.63 -14.27
CA SER A 12 10.61 -0.96 -13.61
C SER A 12 9.30 -1.70 -13.86
N GLY A 13 9.07 -2.17 -15.10
CA GLY A 13 7.90 -2.93 -15.47
C GLY A 13 7.80 -4.28 -14.74
N ILE A 14 8.93 -5.00 -14.61
CA ILE A 14 8.98 -6.25 -13.85
C ILE A 14 8.71 -6.00 -12.37
N LEU A 15 9.32 -4.95 -11.77
CA LEU A 15 9.10 -4.60 -10.37
C LEU A 15 7.64 -4.25 -10.09
N LEU A 16 7.07 -3.38 -10.92
CA LEU A 16 5.67 -2.96 -10.78
C LEU A 16 4.71 -4.15 -10.98
N GLY A 17 4.98 -4.99 -11.99
CA GLY A 17 4.24 -6.22 -12.24
C GLY A 17 4.33 -7.20 -11.07
N GLY A 18 5.51 -7.34 -10.46
CA GLY A 18 5.74 -8.15 -9.26
C GLY A 18 4.93 -7.67 -8.06
N ILE A 19 4.88 -6.35 -7.82
CA ILE A 19 4.06 -5.76 -6.75
C ILE A 19 2.58 -6.09 -6.95
N TYR A 20 2.06 -5.92 -8.18
CA TYR A 20 0.66 -6.23 -8.47
C TYR A 20 0.35 -7.73 -8.41
N ALA A 21 1.25 -8.59 -8.89
CA ALA A 21 1.11 -10.03 -8.82
C ALA A 21 1.04 -10.51 -7.36
N LEU A 22 1.98 -10.07 -6.51
CA LEU A 22 1.99 -10.41 -5.09
C LEU A 22 0.75 -9.90 -4.36
N SER A 23 0.29 -8.68 -4.68
CA SER A 23 -0.93 -8.11 -4.09
C SER A 23 -2.17 -8.96 -4.43
N SER A 24 -2.29 -9.38 -5.69
CA SER A 24 -3.39 -10.24 -6.15
C SER A 24 -3.34 -11.64 -5.54
N ILE A 25 -2.14 -12.22 -5.40
CA ILE A 25 -1.93 -13.50 -4.73
C ILE A 25 -2.36 -13.42 -3.26
N GLY A 26 -2.01 -12.34 -2.56
CA GLY A 26 -2.44 -12.12 -1.18
C GLY A 26 -3.97 -12.16 -1.03
N LEU A 27 -4.69 -11.45 -1.90
CA LEU A 27 -6.16 -11.45 -1.92
C LEU A 27 -6.72 -12.86 -2.20
N THR A 28 -6.13 -13.57 -3.16
CA THR A 28 -6.52 -14.94 -3.53
C THR A 28 -6.28 -15.92 -2.39
N LEU A 29 -5.20 -15.77 -1.63
CA LEU A 29 -4.91 -16.63 -0.47
C LEU A 29 -5.90 -16.38 0.68
N ILE A 30 -6.23 -15.12 0.96
CA ILE A 30 -7.19 -14.74 2.01
C ILE A 30 -8.57 -15.34 1.72
N PHE A 31 -9.11 -15.10 0.52
CA PHE A 31 -10.47 -15.53 0.18
C PHE A 31 -10.56 -16.96 -0.36
N GLY A 32 -9.50 -17.50 -0.97
CA GLY A 32 -9.50 -18.81 -1.61
C GLY A 32 -9.09 -19.94 -0.68
N VAL A 33 -7.94 -19.79 0.02
CA VAL A 33 -7.34 -20.89 0.79
C VAL A 33 -7.62 -20.74 2.28
N MET A 34 -7.30 -19.59 2.86
CA MET A 34 -7.37 -19.39 4.32
C MET A 34 -8.81 -19.26 4.82
N LYS A 35 -9.73 -18.75 3.98
CA LYS A 35 -11.17 -18.55 4.28
C LYS A 35 -11.46 -17.73 5.55
N ILE A 36 -10.44 -17.08 6.12
CA ILE A 36 -10.52 -16.20 7.28
C ILE A 36 -10.04 -14.84 6.80
N VAL A 37 -10.96 -13.87 6.81
CA VAL A 37 -10.70 -12.50 6.38
C VAL A 37 -10.30 -11.68 7.60
N ASN A 38 -9.12 -11.08 7.56
CA ASN A 38 -8.69 -10.16 8.61
C ASN A 38 -9.35 -8.78 8.40
N PHE A 39 -10.40 -8.47 9.17
CA PHE A 39 -11.08 -7.18 9.14
C PHE A 39 -10.35 -6.07 9.91
N ALA A 40 -9.32 -6.41 10.70
CA ALA A 40 -8.59 -5.43 11.51
C ALA A 40 -7.87 -4.37 10.66
N HIS A 41 -7.60 -4.67 9.37
CA HIS A 41 -6.93 -3.72 8.48
C HIS A 41 -7.72 -2.39 8.32
N GLY A 42 -9.06 -2.47 8.25
CA GLY A 42 -9.91 -1.28 8.20
C GLY A 42 -9.92 -0.51 9.53
N GLU A 43 -9.88 -1.22 10.66
CA GLU A 43 -9.82 -0.62 12.00
C GLU A 43 -8.49 0.11 12.23
N PHE A 44 -7.36 -0.45 11.80
CA PHE A 44 -6.07 0.21 11.87
C PHE A 44 -6.01 1.49 11.03
N LEU A 45 -6.64 1.48 9.85
CA LEU A 45 -6.75 2.67 9.01
C LEU A 45 -7.57 3.76 9.71
N MET A 46 -8.72 3.40 10.27
CA MET A 46 -9.57 4.33 11.02
C MET A 46 -8.84 4.95 12.22
N ILE A 47 -8.12 4.14 13.01
CA ILE A 47 -7.33 4.63 14.14
C ILE A 47 -6.25 5.60 13.66
N SER A 48 -5.54 5.28 12.59
CA SER A 48 -4.50 6.14 12.02
C SER A 48 -5.05 7.48 11.54
N MET A 49 -6.23 7.47 10.91
CA MET A 49 -6.91 8.71 10.47
C MET A 49 -7.34 9.58 11.66
N TYR A 50 -7.91 9.00 12.71
CA TYR A 50 -8.25 9.75 13.93
C TYR A 50 -7.00 10.30 14.62
N LEU A 51 -5.92 9.52 14.66
CA LEU A 51 -4.65 9.97 15.23
C LEU A 51 -4.12 11.19 14.47
N ALA A 52 -4.11 11.15 13.14
CA ALA A 52 -3.73 12.30 12.31
C ALA A 52 -4.64 13.52 12.55
N PHE A 53 -5.95 13.31 12.65
CA PHE A 53 -6.92 14.37 12.96
C PHE A 53 -6.64 15.03 14.31
N TRP A 54 -6.42 14.26 15.37
CA TRP A 54 -6.14 14.80 16.69
C TRP A 54 -4.78 15.48 16.79
N LEU A 55 -3.75 14.94 16.10
CA LEU A 55 -2.46 15.61 15.98
C LEU A 55 -2.59 16.99 15.35
N PHE A 56 -3.36 17.10 14.26
CA PHE A 56 -3.66 18.38 13.64
C PHE A 56 -4.45 19.30 14.57
N HIS A 57 -5.54 18.81 15.17
CA HIS A 57 -6.45 19.64 15.96
C HIS A 57 -5.83 20.16 17.27
N LEU A 58 -5.01 19.35 17.95
CA LEU A 58 -4.42 19.70 19.25
C LEU A 58 -3.03 20.32 19.11
N PHE A 59 -2.21 19.79 18.20
CA PHE A 59 -0.80 20.15 18.09
C PHE A 59 -0.48 20.97 16.83
N HIS A 60 -1.46 21.23 15.97
CA HIS A 60 -1.30 21.95 14.69
C HIS A 60 -0.22 21.32 13.79
N ILE A 61 -0.01 20.01 13.93
CA ILE A 61 0.90 19.25 13.07
C ILE A 61 0.16 18.99 11.76
N ASP A 62 0.67 19.56 10.69
CA ASP A 62 0.07 19.41 9.37
C ASP A 62 0.16 17.94 8.90
N PRO A 63 -0.95 17.31 8.49
CA PRO A 63 -0.99 15.90 8.10
C PRO A 63 -0.11 15.55 6.88
N TYR A 64 0.28 16.55 6.09
CA TYR A 64 1.09 16.41 4.89
C TYR A 64 2.56 16.76 5.11
N VAL A 65 2.96 17.07 6.36
CA VAL A 65 4.37 17.17 6.73
C VAL A 65 4.94 15.76 6.70
N SER A 66 5.35 15.35 5.50
CA SER A 66 6.21 14.20 5.24
C SER A 66 7.64 14.64 5.00
#